data_AF-A0A5C5ZH37-F1
#
_entry.id   AF-A0A5C5ZH37-F1
#
_cell.length_a   1.000
_cell.length_b   1.000
_cell.length_c   1.000
_cell.angle_alpha   90.00
_cell.angle_beta   90.00
_cell.angle_gamma   90.00
#
_symmetry.space_group_name_H-M   'P 1'
#
loop_
_entity.id
_entity.type
_entity.pdbx_description
1 polymer ?
#
loop_
_entity_poly.entity_id
_entity_poly.type
_entity_poly.pdbx_seq_one_letter_code
_entity_poly.pdbx_strand_id
1 'polypeptide(L)'
;MRRLGVAQSANAIAEFREHGGEPEHLGALLAHAEARPLAWDGGAVYRRVCGWRPGDLIEAGWPPVSDAQRRANEQHSSARRADRQAEHEEHNRRIGEAADRRREFRLALSGLPATEQERLLGMAQPDWREQGIIPGGRTALSTILKHPEARHAAEEALAQAVA
;
A
#
# COMPACT_ATOMS: atom_id res chain seq x y z
N MET A 1 -9.98 -34.47 -26.39
CA MET A 1 -10.07 -34.14 -24.95
C MET A 1 -9.85 -35.41 -24.14
N ARG A 2 -8.70 -35.54 -23.46
CA ARG A 2 -8.45 -36.67 -22.54
C ARG A 2 -9.27 -36.44 -21.27
N ARG A 3 -10.19 -37.35 -20.95
CA ARG A 3 -10.85 -37.41 -19.64
C ARG A 3 -9.77 -37.66 -18.59
N LEU A 4 -9.28 -36.61 -17.94
CA LEU A 4 -8.63 -36.73 -16.63
C LEU A 4 -9.64 -37.38 -15.67
N GLY A 5 -9.20 -38.27 -14.79
CA GLY A 5 -10.00 -38.49 -13.56
C GLY A 5 -10.37 -39.92 -13.19
N VAL A 6 -9.47 -40.91 -13.35
CA VAL A 6 -9.59 -42.16 -12.55
C VAL A 6 -8.38 -42.32 -11.63
N ALA A 7 -7.15 -42.23 -12.17
CA ALA A 7 -5.94 -42.37 -11.35
C ALA A 7 -5.79 -41.26 -10.29
N GLN A 8 -6.11 -40.01 -10.62
CA GLN A 8 -6.06 -38.91 -9.65
C GLN A 8 -7.21 -38.99 -8.63
N SER A 9 -8.36 -39.55 -9.01
CA SER A 9 -9.50 -39.69 -8.11
C SER A 9 -9.22 -40.67 -6.98
N ALA A 10 -8.50 -41.77 -7.26
CA ALA A 10 -8.07 -42.71 -6.23
C ALA A 10 -7.17 -42.07 -5.17
N ASN A 11 -6.20 -41.24 -5.60
CA ASN A 11 -5.32 -40.53 -4.68
C ASN A 11 -6.08 -39.50 -3.84
N ALA A 12 -6.99 -38.74 -4.44
CA ALA A 12 -7.82 -37.77 -3.71
C ALA A 12 -8.70 -38.45 -2.66
N ILE A 13 -9.31 -39.59 -3.00
CA ILE A 13 -10.14 -40.36 -2.06
C ILE A 13 -9.28 -40.96 -0.94
N ALA A 14 -8.07 -41.43 -1.24
CA ALA A 14 -7.15 -41.94 -0.23
C ALA A 14 -6.74 -40.84 0.77
N GLU A 15 -6.35 -39.67 0.26
CA GLU A 15 -5.98 -38.50 1.08
C GLU A 15 -7.17 -37.99 1.90
N PHE A 16 -8.36 -37.93 1.29
CA PHE A 16 -9.60 -37.57 1.98
C PHE A 16 -9.89 -38.50 3.16
N ARG A 17 -9.73 -39.81 2.98
CA ARG A 17 -9.89 -40.80 4.05
C ARG A 17 -8.81 -40.69 5.13
N GLU A 18 -7.55 -40.44 4.73
CA GLU A 18 -6.45 -40.22 5.67
C GLU A 18 -6.72 -39.04 6.61
N HIS A 19 -7.46 -38.04 6.14
CA HIS A 19 -7.90 -36.90 6.93
C HIS A 19 -9.18 -37.13 7.76
N GLY A 20 -9.72 -38.34 7.80
CA GLY A 20 -10.95 -38.66 8.53
C GLY A 20 -12.22 -38.34 7.74
N GLY A 21 -12.12 -38.26 6.41
CA GLY A 21 -13.24 -38.06 5.52
C GLY A 21 -14.09 -39.33 5.35
N GLU A 22 -15.31 -39.28 5.86
CA GLU A 22 -16.32 -40.32 5.66
C GLU A 22 -16.99 -40.26 4.28
N PRO A 23 -17.48 -41.39 3.72
CA PRO A 23 -18.15 -41.44 2.42
C PRO A 23 -19.32 -40.45 2.27
N GLU A 24 -20.06 -40.20 3.34
CA GLU A 24 -21.19 -39.26 3.37
C GLU A 24 -20.73 -37.83 3.08
N HIS A 25 -19.59 -37.41 3.63
CA HIS A 25 -19.01 -36.10 3.38
C HIS A 25 -18.53 -35.96 1.93
N LEU A 26 -17.95 -37.03 1.36
CA LEU A 26 -17.56 -37.06 -0.04
C LEU A 26 -18.78 -36.94 -0.95
N GLY A 27 -19.84 -37.69 -0.67
CA GLY A 27 -21.11 -37.61 -1.39
C GLY A 27 -21.71 -36.20 -1.34
N ALA A 28 -21.69 -35.57 -0.17
CA ALA A 28 -22.19 -34.21 0.01
C ALA A 28 -21.33 -33.16 -0.71
N LEU A 29 -20.00 -33.31 -0.73
CA LEU A 29 -19.09 -32.47 -1.52
C LEU A 29 -19.37 -32.57 -3.02
N LEU A 30 -19.58 -33.79 -3.53
CA LEU A 30 -19.86 -34.02 -4.95
C LEU A 30 -21.24 -33.46 -5.34
N ALA A 31 -22.27 -33.71 -4.53
CA ALA A 31 -23.61 -33.14 -4.75
C ALA A 31 -23.56 -31.60 -4.76
N HIS A 32 -22.76 -31.00 -3.89
CA HIS A 32 -22.57 -29.56 -3.85
C HIS A 32 -21.82 -29.00 -5.08
N ALA A 33 -20.86 -29.77 -5.60
CA ALA A 33 -20.12 -29.45 -6.82
C ALA A 33 -20.99 -29.58 -8.08
N GLU A 34 -21.89 -30.57 -8.15
CA GLU A 34 -22.84 -30.72 -9.25
C GLU A 34 -23.75 -29.50 -9.41
N ALA A 35 -24.13 -28.86 -8.30
CA ALA A 35 -24.93 -27.64 -8.32
C ALA A 35 -24.15 -26.38 -8.79
N ARG A 36 -22.84 -26.48 -9.09
CA ARG A 36 -21.97 -25.35 -9.44
C ARG A 36 -21.18 -25.62 -10.73
N PRO A 37 -21.46 -24.90 -11.83
CA PRO A 37 -20.75 -25.07 -13.09
C PRO A 37 -19.21 -24.95 -12.96
N LEU A 38 -18.72 -24.01 -12.14
CA LEU A 38 -17.28 -23.74 -11.96
C LEU A 38 -16.57 -24.74 -11.04
N ALA A 39 -17.27 -25.65 -10.37
CA ALA A 39 -16.65 -26.63 -9.47
C ALA A 39 -15.85 -27.70 -10.24
N TRP A 40 -16.22 -27.97 -11.49
CA TRP A 40 -15.59 -28.97 -12.34
C TRP A 40 -14.35 -28.45 -13.07
N ASP A 41 -14.11 -27.15 -13.02
CA ASP A 41 -13.00 -26.52 -13.72
C ASP A 41 -11.67 -26.75 -13.02
N GLY A 42 -10.64 -27.01 -13.83
CA GLY A 42 -9.24 -26.94 -13.41
C GLY A 42 -8.88 -27.75 -12.17
N GLY A 43 -9.54 -28.89 -11.91
CA GLY A 43 -9.25 -29.74 -10.74
C GLY A 43 -9.73 -29.18 -9.41
N ALA A 44 -10.74 -28.29 -9.41
CA ALA A 44 -11.32 -27.73 -8.18
C ALA A 44 -11.93 -28.80 -7.26
N VAL A 45 -12.72 -29.75 -7.78
CA VAL A 45 -13.20 -30.90 -7.00
C VAL A 45 -12.03 -31.70 -6.40
N TYR A 46 -11.00 -32.01 -7.19
CA TYR A 46 -9.81 -32.72 -6.69
C TYR A 46 -9.16 -31.99 -5.50
N ARG A 47 -8.87 -30.69 -5.66
CA ARG A 47 -8.29 -29.88 -4.58
C ARG A 47 -9.18 -29.81 -3.35
N ARG A 48 -10.48 -29.72 -3.56
CA ARG A 48 -11.42 -29.69 -2.44
C ARG A 48 -11.40 -31.00 -1.66
N VAL A 49 -11.44 -32.12 -2.36
CA VAL A 49 -11.40 -33.45 -1.74
C VAL A 49 -10.08 -33.66 -0.99
N CYS A 50 -8.93 -33.36 -1.58
CA CYS A 50 -7.63 -33.45 -0.89
C CYS A 50 -7.52 -32.50 0.32
N GLY A 51 -8.05 -31.28 0.19
CA GLY A 51 -7.91 -30.22 1.18
C GLY A 51 -8.95 -30.22 2.30
N TRP A 52 -10.01 -31.02 2.21
CA TRP A 52 -11.09 -31.04 3.20
C TRP A 52 -10.64 -31.65 4.53
N ARG A 53 -11.13 -31.10 5.64
CA ARG A 53 -10.89 -31.60 7.00
C ARG A 53 -12.21 -31.74 7.77
N PRO A 54 -12.31 -32.64 8.76
CA PRO A 54 -13.46 -32.73 9.65
C PRO A 54 -13.74 -31.39 10.32
N GLY A 55 -14.99 -30.92 10.21
CA GLY A 55 -15.40 -29.59 10.67
C GLY A 55 -15.41 -28.51 9.57
N ASP A 56 -14.83 -28.77 8.40
CA ASP A 56 -14.96 -27.87 7.26
C ASP A 56 -16.38 -27.89 6.69
N LEU A 57 -16.97 -26.69 6.56
CA LEU A 57 -18.22 -26.50 5.84
C LEU A 57 -18.05 -26.89 4.38
N ILE A 58 -18.95 -27.73 3.85
CA ILE A 58 -18.92 -28.22 2.47
C ILE A 58 -18.93 -27.05 1.47
N GLU A 59 -19.71 -26.02 1.77
CA GLU A 59 -19.97 -24.85 0.93
C GLU A 59 -18.92 -23.76 0.93
N ALA A 60 -18.01 -23.77 1.90
CA ALA A 60 -17.03 -22.70 2.03
C ALA A 60 -15.98 -22.74 0.91
N GLY A 61 -15.68 -21.57 0.32
CA GLY A 61 -14.49 -21.38 -0.50
C GLY A 61 -14.51 -22.06 -1.88
N TRP A 62 -15.68 -22.24 -2.50
CA TRP A 62 -15.80 -22.73 -3.87
C TRP A 62 -15.73 -21.62 -4.94
N PRO A 63 -15.03 -21.84 -6.08
CA PRO A 63 -14.08 -22.93 -6.31
C PRO A 63 -12.76 -22.68 -5.55
N PRO A 64 -12.08 -23.74 -5.07
CA PRO A 64 -10.80 -23.59 -4.39
C PRO A 64 -9.74 -23.04 -5.35
N VAL A 65 -9.06 -21.98 -4.88
CA VAL A 65 -7.98 -21.29 -5.58
C VAL A 65 -6.90 -22.31 -5.98
N SER A 66 -6.48 -22.29 -7.24
CA SER A 66 -5.39 -23.16 -7.71
C SER A 66 -4.05 -22.74 -7.13
N ASP A 67 -3.08 -23.66 -7.04
CA ASP A 67 -1.72 -23.32 -6.58
C ASP A 67 -1.06 -22.25 -7.46
N ALA A 68 -1.27 -22.30 -8.77
CA ALA A 68 -0.78 -21.29 -9.69
C ALA A 68 -1.36 -19.91 -9.36
N GLN A 69 -2.66 -19.85 -9.03
CA GLN A 69 -3.33 -18.60 -8.69
C GLN A 69 -2.97 -18.11 -7.29
N ARG A 70 -2.71 -19.02 -6.34
CA ARG A 70 -2.15 -18.69 -5.03
C ARG A 70 -0.76 -18.04 -5.19
N ARG A 71 0.14 -18.67 -5.95
CA ARG A 71 1.49 -18.13 -6.22
C ARG A 71 1.44 -16.80 -6.96
N ALA A 72 0.55 -16.65 -7.95
CA ALA A 72 0.36 -15.39 -8.66
C ALA A 72 -0.13 -14.28 -7.71
N ASN A 73 -1.08 -14.59 -6.82
CA ASN A 73 -1.57 -13.65 -5.81
C ASN A 73 -0.49 -13.26 -4.80
N GLU A 74 0.34 -14.21 -4.36
CA GLU A 74 1.48 -13.96 -3.48
C GLU A 74 2.52 -13.05 -4.16
N GLN A 75 2.88 -13.34 -5.40
CA GLN A 75 3.80 -12.50 -6.18
C GLN A 75 3.25 -11.08 -6.34
N HIS A 76 1.98 -10.93 -6.73
CA HIS A 76 1.35 -9.62 -6.87
C HIS A 76 1.26 -8.85 -5.54
N SER A 77 1.02 -9.57 -4.45
CA SER A 77 0.98 -8.97 -3.11
C SER A 77 2.37 -8.52 -2.66
N SER A 78 3.42 -9.28 -2.99
CA SER A 78 4.80 -8.92 -2.68
C SER A 78 5.26 -7.70 -3.48
N ALA A 79 4.93 -7.63 -4.77
CA ALA A 79 5.21 -6.48 -5.63
C ALA A 79 4.54 -5.21 -5.10
N ARG A 80 3.23 -5.27 -4.78
CA ARG A 80 2.49 -4.13 -4.21
C ARG A 80 2.96 -3.70 -2.82
N ARG A 81 3.62 -4.58 -2.06
CA ARG A 81 4.23 -4.22 -0.78
C ARG A 81 5.56 -3.50 -1.01
N ALA A 82 6.38 -3.97 -1.95
CA ALA A 82 7.62 -3.32 -2.34
C ALA A 82 7.37 -1.90 -2.87
N ASP A 83 6.40 -1.73 -3.78
CA ASP A 83 6.06 -0.42 -4.35
C ASP A 83 5.62 0.57 -3.26
N ARG A 84 4.70 0.15 -2.38
CA ARG A 84 4.24 1.00 -1.26
C ARG A 84 5.35 1.35 -0.29
N GLN A 85 6.30 0.45 -0.06
CA GLN A 85 7.43 0.72 0.80
C GLN A 85 8.37 1.75 0.17
N ALA A 86 8.66 1.64 -1.14
CA ALA A 86 9.47 2.60 -1.86
C ALA A 86 8.83 4.01 -1.88
N GLU A 87 7.52 4.11 -2.11
CA GLU A 87 6.79 5.38 -2.04
C GLU A 87 6.86 6.01 -0.64
N HIS A 88 6.73 5.18 0.42
CA HIS A 88 6.80 5.66 1.79
C HIS A 88 8.21 6.15 2.16
N GLU A 89 9.25 5.44 1.73
CA GLU A 89 10.65 5.84 1.90
C GLU A 89 10.96 7.15 1.17
N GLU A 90 10.46 7.32 -0.06
CA GLU A 90 10.60 8.58 -0.78
C GLU A 90 9.85 9.74 -0.11
N HIS A 91 8.63 9.51 0.36
CA HIS A 91 7.87 10.51 1.09
C HIS A 91 8.60 10.96 2.36
N ASN A 92 9.12 10.01 3.14
CA ASN A 92 9.87 10.29 4.37
C ASN A 92 11.17 11.05 4.07
N ARG A 93 11.86 10.70 2.97
CA ARG A 93 13.05 11.44 2.51
C ARG A 93 12.71 12.90 2.21
N ARG A 94 11.64 13.15 1.45
CA ARG A 94 11.18 14.51 1.11
C ARG A 94 10.80 15.31 2.35
N ILE A 95 10.17 14.67 3.35
CA ILE A 95 9.87 15.29 4.65
C ILE A 95 11.15 15.66 5.40
N GLY A 96 12.11 14.73 5.48
CA GLY A 96 13.40 14.94 6.14
C GLY A 96 14.15 16.13 5.55
N GLU A 97 14.34 16.14 4.23
CA GLU A 97 14.99 17.26 3.54
C GLU A 97 14.26 18.59 3.75
N ALA A 98 12.92 18.59 3.78
CA ALA A 98 12.16 19.80 4.06
C ALA A 98 12.33 20.28 5.52
N ALA A 99 12.51 19.37 6.47
CA ALA A 99 12.79 19.69 7.86
C ALA A 99 14.21 20.26 8.04
N ASP A 100 15.21 19.69 7.36
CA ASP A 100 16.59 20.18 7.39
C ASP A 100 16.68 21.57 6.76
N ARG A 101 16.06 21.79 5.60
CA ARG A 101 15.98 23.12 4.96
C ARG A 101 15.30 24.16 5.87
N ARG A 102 14.24 23.78 6.60
CA ARG A 102 13.60 24.67 7.60
C ARG A 102 14.56 25.04 8.72
N ARG A 103 15.39 24.10 9.15
CA ARG A 103 16.35 24.30 10.22
C ARG A 103 17.45 25.27 9.78
N GLU A 104 18.03 25.04 8.61
CA GLU A 104 19.05 25.90 8.01
C GLU A 104 18.55 27.32 7.80
N PHE A 105 17.37 27.49 7.20
CA PHE A 105 16.79 28.81 6.98
C PHE A 105 16.48 29.55 8.29
N ARG A 106 16.03 28.84 9.33
CA ARG A 106 15.83 29.43 10.66
C ARG A 106 17.14 29.89 11.29
N LEU A 107 18.21 29.11 11.14
CA LEU A 107 19.55 29.49 11.63
C LEU A 107 20.06 30.73 10.89
N ALA A 108 19.91 30.77 9.56
CA ALA A 108 20.27 31.93 8.76
C ALA A 108 19.51 33.20 9.17
N LEU A 109 18.18 33.11 9.35
CA LEU A 109 17.36 34.20 9.85
C LEU A 109 17.82 34.71 11.23
N SER A 110 18.17 33.80 12.15
CA SER A 110 18.59 34.19 13.51
C SER A 110 19.90 34.98 13.55
N GLY A 111 20.71 34.93 12.48
CA GLY A 111 21.93 35.72 12.33
C GLY A 111 21.70 37.15 11.82
N LEU A 112 20.48 37.47 11.37
CA LEU A 112 20.13 38.80 10.84
C LEU A 112 19.59 39.73 11.93
N PRO A 113 19.72 41.06 11.79
CA PRO A 113 19.07 42.01 12.68
C PRO A 113 17.53 41.91 12.57
N ALA A 114 16.82 42.22 13.66
CA ALA A 114 15.38 42.03 13.78
C ALA A 114 14.56 42.73 12.67
N THR A 115 14.98 43.92 12.24
CA THR A 115 14.36 44.67 11.14
C THR A 115 14.45 43.93 9.80
N GLU A 116 15.55 43.22 9.56
CA GLU A 116 15.78 42.45 8.34
C GLU A 116 15.04 41.11 8.38
N GLN A 117 14.95 40.50 9.57
CA GLN A 117 14.09 39.34 9.81
C GLN A 117 12.62 39.68 9.52
N GLU A 118 12.13 40.81 10.02
CA GLU A 118 10.77 41.30 9.77
C GLU A 118 10.54 41.62 8.28
N ARG A 119 11.52 42.21 7.59
CA ARG A 119 11.46 42.46 6.15
C ARG A 119 11.33 41.16 5.34
N LEU A 120 12.18 40.17 5.61
CA LEU A 120 12.17 38.89 4.90
C LEU A 120 10.90 38.07 5.19
N LEU A 121 10.45 38.06 6.44
CA LEU A 121 9.18 37.42 6.82
C LEU A 121 7.96 38.16 6.26
N GLY A 122 8.07 39.47 6.05
CA GLY A 122 7.06 40.35 5.44
C GLY A 122 6.97 40.22 3.92
N MET A 123 8.10 40.05 3.21
CA MET A 123 8.15 39.88 1.75
C MET A 123 7.51 38.57 1.27
N ALA A 124 7.44 37.57 2.12
CA ALA A 124 6.69 36.35 1.82
C ALA A 124 5.17 36.57 1.80
N GLN A 125 4.64 37.70 2.29
CA GLN A 125 3.21 37.93 2.56
C GLN A 125 2.34 38.70 1.52
N PRO A 126 2.52 38.68 0.19
CA PRO A 126 1.61 39.48 -0.65
C PRO A 126 0.13 39.03 -0.57
N ASP A 127 -0.16 37.73 -0.54
CA ASP A 127 -1.52 37.22 -0.81
C ASP A 127 -2.29 36.62 0.39
N TRP A 128 -1.70 36.56 1.59
CA TRP A 128 -2.30 35.75 2.68
C TRP A 128 -3.31 36.52 3.52
N ARG A 129 -3.18 37.86 3.56
CA ARG A 129 -4.13 38.75 4.25
C ARG A 129 -5.46 38.81 3.52
N GLU A 130 -5.47 38.73 2.18
CA GLU A 130 -6.70 38.65 1.38
C GLU A 130 -7.44 37.31 1.55
N GLN A 131 -6.72 36.23 1.91
CA GLN A 131 -7.29 34.91 2.17
C GLN A 131 -7.68 34.67 3.64
N GLY A 132 -7.54 35.67 4.51
CA GLY A 132 -7.91 35.56 5.94
C GLY A 132 -7.04 34.62 6.76
N ILE A 133 -5.86 34.23 6.27
CA ILE A 133 -4.95 33.33 6.97
C ILE A 133 -3.95 34.18 7.77
N ILE A 134 -4.12 34.26 9.09
CA ILE A 134 -3.13 34.87 9.99
C ILE A 134 -2.09 33.79 10.34
N PRO A 135 -0.87 33.84 9.79
CA PRO A 135 0.11 32.80 10.05
C PRO A 135 0.98 33.21 11.25
N GLY A 136 0.99 32.40 12.31
CA GLY A 136 2.11 32.46 13.26
C GLY A 136 3.43 32.15 12.51
N GLY A 137 4.58 32.65 12.99
CA GLY A 137 5.87 32.61 12.26
C GLY A 137 6.33 31.23 11.74
N ARG A 138 5.77 30.13 12.26
CA ARG A 138 5.96 28.76 11.76
C ARG A 138 5.36 28.52 10.37
N THR A 139 4.29 29.24 10.02
CA THR A 139 3.51 29.08 8.79
C THR A 139 4.15 29.87 7.63
N ALA A 140 4.65 31.08 7.89
CA ALA A 140 5.36 31.89 6.89
C ALA A 140 6.60 31.16 6.33
N LEU A 141 7.40 30.56 7.22
CA LEU A 141 8.54 29.71 6.87
C LEU A 141 8.15 28.48 6.03
N SER A 142 7.02 27.86 6.37
CA SER A 142 6.51 26.72 5.62
C SER A 142 6.10 27.11 4.21
N THR A 143 5.58 28.32 4.01
CA THR A 143 5.09 28.80 2.72
C THR A 143 6.25 29.21 1.81
N ILE A 144 7.25 29.95 2.31
CA ILE A 144 8.47 30.29 1.55
C ILE A 144 9.13 29.03 0.98
N LEU A 145 9.22 27.95 1.77
CA LEU A 145 9.85 26.71 1.35
C LEU A 145 8.99 25.84 0.41
N LYS A 146 7.68 26.10 0.31
CA LYS A 146 6.76 25.38 -0.59
C LYS A 146 6.60 26.07 -1.95
N HIS A 147 6.91 27.37 -2.06
CA HIS A 147 6.77 28.15 -3.28
C HIS A 147 8.16 28.52 -3.84
N PRO A 148 8.55 27.99 -5.02
CA PRO A 148 9.89 28.22 -5.60
C PRO A 148 10.22 29.71 -5.78
N GLU A 149 9.22 30.51 -6.15
CA GLU A 149 9.37 31.95 -6.41
C GLU A 149 9.61 32.74 -5.11
N ALA A 150 8.83 32.46 -4.05
CA ALA A 150 9.02 33.06 -2.74
C ALA A 150 10.36 32.65 -2.11
N ARG A 151 10.82 31.43 -2.39
CA ARG A 151 12.13 30.94 -1.97
C ARG A 151 13.27 31.71 -2.64
N HIS A 152 13.22 31.87 -3.96
CA HIS A 152 14.26 32.56 -4.70
C HIS A 152 14.41 34.02 -4.24
N ALA A 153 13.28 34.72 -4.06
CA ALA A 153 13.26 36.08 -3.53
C ALA A 153 13.85 36.17 -2.10
N ALA A 154 13.58 35.18 -1.25
CA ALA A 154 14.15 35.13 0.11
C ALA A 154 15.65 34.84 0.10
N GLU A 155 16.12 33.95 -0.78
CA GLU A 155 17.55 33.63 -0.94
C GLU A 155 18.34 34.83 -1.49
N GLU A 156 17.81 35.54 -2.49
CA GLU A 156 18.42 36.77 -3.02
C GLU A 156 18.50 37.88 -1.96
N ALA A 157 17.42 38.09 -1.21
CA ALA A 157 17.40 39.11 -0.16
C ALA A 157 18.35 38.75 1.00
N LEU A 158 18.50 37.47 1.33
CA LEU A 158 19.49 37.00 2.30
C LEU A 158 20.93 37.23 1.80
N ALA A 159 21.20 36.98 0.52
CA ALA A 159 22.51 37.23 -0.10
C ALA A 159 22.86 38.72 -0.12
N GLN A 160 21.88 39.60 -0.37
CA GLN A 160 22.07 41.05 -0.35
C GLN A 160 22.30 41.62 1.06
N ALA A 161 21.75 40.98 2.10
CA ALA A 161 21.90 41.44 3.49
C ALA A 161 23.26 41.05 4.12
N VAL A 162 23.97 40.06 3.54
CA VAL A 162 25.26 39.55 4.03
C VAL A 162 26.45 40.15 3.26
N ALA A 163 26.21 40.76 2.09
CA ALA A 163 27.20 41.46 1.27
C ALA A 163 27.45 42.90 1.75
#